data_AF-A0A7Y0DWZ8-F1
#
_entry.id   AF-A0A7Y0DWZ8-F1
#
_cell.length_a   1.000
_cell.length_b   1.000
_cell.length_c   1.000
_cell.angle_alpha   90.00
_cell.angle_beta   90.00
_cell.angle_gamma   90.00
#
_symmetry.space_group_name_H-M   'P 1'
#
loop_
_entity.id
_entity.type
_entity.pdbx_description
1 polymer ?
#
loop_
_entity_poly.entity_id
_entity_poly.type
_entity_poly.pdbx_seq_one_letter_code
_entity_poly.pdbx_strand_id
1 'polypeptide(L)'
;MAKAPQQGLVDEIGGARRPAASAASTAAPKATADAAKKTRSPGFYYMTIALSLVTCVLFYETAILITVSMLPTGVAYVIDTHPRRYATKTVAWANLAGALIVTFDLWAGDRTLATAFDLMSDPFNWVIVLGAAGVGWGIHFMVPDMVLRYLDISLDLKRKGLHERQKTLEKEWGKEVRRDSPMDDLARAEAGEVDGNEEDEFDLPPEEDDEIEDEDPDAEMLKNSRID
;
A
#
# COMPACT_ATOMS: atom_id res chain seq x y z
N MET A 1 5.51 -91.31 26.14
CA MET A 1 6.48 -91.77 25.12
C MET A 1 6.21 -90.97 23.86
N ALA A 2 7.11 -90.28 23.17
CA ALA A 2 8.46 -89.76 23.40
C ALA A 2 8.75 -88.84 22.19
N LYS A 3 9.54 -87.77 22.41
CA LYS A 3 10.40 -87.04 21.44
C LYS A 3 9.70 -86.14 20.39
N ALA A 4 9.63 -84.79 20.51
CA ALA A 4 10.64 -83.71 20.66
C ALA A 4 11.14 -83.15 19.29
N PRO A 5 11.87 -82.01 19.23
CA PRO A 5 11.42 -80.61 19.46
C PRO A 5 12.13 -79.61 18.49
N GLN A 6 12.17 -78.31 18.86
CA GLN A 6 13.04 -77.17 18.49
C GLN A 6 12.15 -75.98 18.06
N GLN A 7 11.74 -75.07 18.97
CA GLN A 7 12.50 -73.89 19.45
C GLN A 7 13.08 -73.07 18.30
N GLY A 8 12.87 -71.77 18.14
CA GLY A 8 12.21 -70.74 18.93
C GLY A 8 12.31 -69.43 18.12
N LEU A 9 11.75 -68.33 18.63
CA LEU A 9 12.21 -66.94 18.44
C LEU A 9 11.06 -65.98 18.79
N VAL A 10 10.60 -66.05 20.04
CA VAL A 10 9.88 -64.92 20.65
C VAL A 10 10.41 -64.85 22.09
N ASP A 11 10.83 -63.66 22.48
CA ASP A 11 11.23 -63.28 23.84
C ASP A 11 12.58 -63.77 24.38
N GLU A 12 13.66 -63.05 24.02
CA GLU A 12 14.64 -62.56 25.00
C GLU A 12 15.72 -61.69 24.32
N ILE A 13 15.51 -60.37 24.27
CA ILE A 13 16.58 -59.41 24.58
C ILE A 13 15.95 -58.28 25.38
N GLY A 14 15.85 -58.51 26.69
CA GLY A 14 15.77 -57.42 27.66
C GLY A 14 17.12 -56.71 27.80
N GLY A 15 17.06 -55.45 28.21
CA GLY A 15 18.09 -54.88 29.08
C GLY A 15 19.03 -53.85 28.46
N ALA A 16 18.70 -52.57 28.71
CA ALA A 16 19.61 -51.50 29.13
C ALA A 16 20.88 -51.24 28.27
N ARG A 17 21.09 -50.04 27.72
CA ARG A 17 21.35 -48.80 28.48
C ARG A 17 21.02 -47.57 27.64
N ARG A 18 20.05 -46.78 28.09
CA ARG A 18 19.99 -45.34 27.80
C ARG A 18 21.02 -44.65 28.71
N PRO A 19 21.95 -43.82 28.21
CA PRO A 19 22.61 -42.88 29.09
C PRO A 19 21.64 -41.72 29.35
N ALA A 20 21.22 -41.62 30.60
CA ALA A 20 20.67 -40.42 31.17
C ALA A 20 21.77 -39.36 31.30
N ALA A 21 21.55 -38.20 30.70
CA ALA A 21 21.91 -36.89 31.22
C ALA A 21 20.71 -35.99 30.86
N SER A 22 19.83 -35.68 31.81
CA SER A 22 19.88 -34.42 32.59
C SER A 22 19.80 -33.21 31.63
N ALA A 23 18.77 -32.38 31.61
CA ALA A 23 17.87 -31.96 32.67
C ALA A 23 16.58 -31.36 32.10
N ALA A 24 15.61 -31.24 33.01
CA ALA A 24 14.41 -30.42 32.99
C ALA A 24 14.37 -29.20 32.05
N SER A 25 13.19 -28.96 31.48
CA SER A 25 12.44 -27.69 31.43
C SER A 25 11.63 -27.64 30.12
N THR A 26 10.35 -27.99 30.16
CA THR A 26 9.23 -27.02 30.19
C THR A 26 9.07 -26.27 28.87
N ALA A 27 7.95 -26.56 28.20
CA ALA A 27 7.24 -25.70 27.25
C ALA A 27 8.08 -24.99 26.15
N ALA A 28 7.87 -25.40 24.90
CA ALA A 28 8.20 -24.57 23.74
C ALA A 28 7.67 -23.14 23.97
N PRO A 29 8.52 -22.10 23.83
CA PRO A 29 8.07 -20.75 24.11
C PRO A 29 7.05 -20.38 23.04
N LYS A 30 5.83 -20.07 23.49
CA LYS A 30 5.02 -19.06 22.80
C LYS A 30 5.92 -17.84 22.70
N ALA A 31 6.49 -17.60 21.52
CA ALA A 31 7.02 -16.29 21.18
C ALA A 31 5.81 -15.35 21.16
N THR A 32 5.46 -14.83 22.33
CA THR A 32 4.74 -13.59 22.48
C THR A 32 5.61 -12.54 21.81
N ALA A 33 5.40 -12.33 20.51
CA ALA A 33 5.74 -11.07 19.86
C ALA A 33 4.78 -10.00 20.37
N ASP A 34 4.78 -9.79 21.69
CA ASP A 34 4.35 -8.54 22.28
C ASP A 34 5.40 -7.53 21.88
N ALA A 35 5.19 -6.92 20.72
CA ALA A 35 5.84 -5.68 20.36
C ALA A 35 5.53 -4.71 21.49
N ALA A 36 6.46 -4.59 22.44
CA ALA A 36 6.36 -3.73 23.60
C ALA A 36 6.06 -2.32 23.08
N LYS A 37 4.78 -1.93 23.16
CA LYS A 37 4.36 -0.56 22.88
C LYS A 37 5.07 0.27 23.94
N LYS A 38 6.19 0.90 23.55
CA LYS A 38 6.90 1.87 24.37
C LYS A 38 5.94 3.01 24.65
N THR A 39 5.16 2.89 25.73
CA THR A 39 4.29 3.96 26.20
C THR A 39 5.23 5.10 26.56
N ARG A 40 5.14 6.20 25.81
CA ARG A 40 5.92 7.40 26.16
C ARG A 40 5.51 7.78 27.58
N SER A 41 6.49 8.02 28.45
CA SER A 41 6.22 8.29 29.86
C SER A 41 5.28 9.51 29.96
N PRO A 42 4.31 9.50 30.89
CA PRO A 42 3.41 10.64 31.07
C PRO A 42 4.18 11.93 31.40
N GLY A 43 5.32 11.80 32.08
CA GLY A 43 6.25 12.92 32.33
C GLY A 43 6.81 13.56 31.06
N PHE A 44 7.12 12.76 30.03
CA PHE A 44 7.56 13.32 28.74
C PHE A 44 6.46 14.16 28.08
N TYR A 45 5.20 13.71 28.15
CA TYR A 45 4.07 14.46 27.61
C TYR A 45 3.87 15.81 28.32
N TYR A 46 3.84 15.82 29.66
CA TYR A 46 3.74 17.08 30.42
C TYR A 46 4.93 18.01 30.18
N MET A 47 6.16 17.46 30.07
CA MET A 47 7.34 18.23 29.73
C MET A 47 7.22 18.86 28.34
N THR A 48 6.72 18.12 27.33
CA THR A 48 6.53 18.68 25.98
C THR A 48 5.47 19.77 25.93
N ILE A 49 4.38 19.64 26.70
CA ILE A 49 3.33 20.68 26.78
C ILE A 49 3.85 21.91 27.52
N ALA A 50 4.55 21.74 28.63
CA ALA A 50 5.12 22.86 29.37
C ALA A 50 6.12 23.64 28.50
N LEU A 51 6.98 22.92 27.76
CA LEU A 51 7.92 23.54 26.83
C LEU A 51 7.20 24.29 25.71
N SER A 52 6.19 23.69 25.08
CA SER A 52 5.45 24.36 24.00
C SER A 52 4.69 25.60 24.47
N LEU A 53 4.11 25.57 25.69
CA LEU A 53 3.48 26.74 26.30
C LEU A 53 4.49 27.85 26.57
N VAL A 54 5.66 27.54 27.11
CA VAL A 54 6.73 28.53 27.34
C VAL A 54 7.16 29.16 26.02
N THR A 55 7.36 28.38 24.95
CA THR A 55 7.68 28.91 23.62
C THR A 55 6.58 29.84 23.09
N CYS A 56 5.30 29.50 23.27
CA CYS A 56 4.20 30.36 22.83
C CYS A 56 4.17 31.71 23.57
N VAL A 57 4.49 31.74 24.87
CA VAL A 57 4.53 32.99 25.64
C VAL A 57 5.72 33.86 25.22
N LEU A 58 6.89 33.25 24.98
CA LEU A 58 8.09 33.98 24.56
C LEU A 58 8.00 34.53 23.13
N PHE A 59 7.28 33.83 22.25
CA PHE A 59 7.15 34.19 20.83
C PHE A 59 5.68 34.41 20.45
N TYR A 60 4.95 35.21 21.25
CA TYR A 60 3.50 35.38 21.12
C TYR A 60 3.05 35.85 19.72
N GLU A 61 3.82 36.72 19.06
CA GLU A 61 3.55 37.19 17.69
C GLU A 61 3.47 36.03 16.69
N THR A 62 4.46 35.14 16.77
CA THR A 62 4.56 33.96 15.88
C THR A 62 3.49 32.93 16.21
N ALA A 63 3.16 32.78 17.49
CA ALA A 63 2.14 31.84 17.95
C ALA A 63 0.76 32.25 17.43
N ILE A 64 0.42 33.54 17.49
CA ILE A 64 -0.84 34.08 16.95
C ILE A 64 -0.88 33.87 15.42
N LEU A 65 0.17 34.26 14.70
CA LEU A 65 0.23 34.12 13.25
C LEU A 65 0.05 32.65 12.82
N ILE A 66 0.82 31.72 13.41
CA ILE A 66 0.71 30.29 13.07
C ILE A 66 -0.68 29.75 13.42
N THR A 67 -1.26 30.14 14.55
CA THR A 67 -2.59 29.68 14.96
C THR A 67 -3.67 30.12 13.96
N VAL A 68 -3.62 31.37 13.49
CA VAL A 68 -4.54 31.88 12.48
C VAL A 68 -4.32 31.19 11.14
N SER A 69 -3.06 31.04 10.71
CA SER A 69 -2.72 30.32 9.49
C SER A 69 -3.08 28.83 9.52
N MET A 70 -3.26 28.25 10.70
CA MET A 70 -3.73 26.87 10.87
C MET A 70 -5.24 26.68 10.70
N LEU A 71 -6.05 27.74 10.55
CA LEU A 71 -7.50 27.63 10.33
C LEU A 71 -7.90 26.60 9.24
N PRO A 72 -7.25 26.54 8.06
CA PRO A 72 -7.56 25.57 7.01
C PRO A 72 -7.39 24.11 7.46
N THR A 73 -6.48 23.83 8.40
CA THR A 73 -6.34 22.48 8.98
C THR A 73 -7.49 22.13 9.91
N GLY A 74 -8.08 23.13 10.57
CA GLY A 74 -9.31 22.97 11.32
C GLY A 74 -10.47 22.53 10.42
N VAL A 75 -10.57 23.14 9.23
CA VAL A 75 -11.53 22.71 8.20
C VAL A 75 -11.28 21.24 7.80
N ALA A 76 -10.02 20.87 7.54
CA ALA A 76 -9.67 19.48 7.24
C ALA A 76 -9.93 18.51 8.40
N TYR A 77 -9.84 18.96 9.65
CA TYR A 77 -10.19 18.16 10.82
C TYR A 77 -11.70 17.89 10.92
N VAL A 78 -12.53 18.83 10.49
CA VAL A 78 -14.00 18.69 10.47
C VAL A 78 -14.45 17.79 9.32
N ILE A 79 -13.83 17.93 8.14
CA ILE A 79 -14.20 17.15 6.95
C ILE A 79 -13.76 15.69 7.05
N ASP A 80 -12.62 15.40 7.68
CA ASP A 80 -12.06 14.05 7.78
C ASP A 80 -12.86 13.18 8.76
N THR A 81 -13.76 12.37 8.23
CA THR A 81 -14.58 11.39 8.98
C THR A 81 -13.83 10.09 9.28
N HIS A 82 -12.61 9.92 8.78
CA HIS A 82 -11.88 8.67 8.90
C HIS A 82 -11.32 8.48 10.33
N PRO A 83 -11.40 7.29 10.94
CA PRO A 83 -11.01 7.08 12.35
C PRO A 83 -9.54 7.38 12.64
N ARG A 84 -8.66 7.27 11.62
CA ARG A 84 -7.22 7.57 11.73
C ARG A 84 -6.84 8.99 11.29
N ARG A 85 -7.79 9.76 10.77
CA ARG A 85 -7.66 11.14 10.28
C ARG A 85 -6.43 11.39 9.42
N TYR A 86 -6.34 10.70 8.29
CA TYR A 86 -5.17 10.79 7.41
C TYR A 86 -5.14 12.09 6.61
N ALA A 87 -6.29 12.56 6.12
CA ALA A 87 -6.39 13.80 5.37
C ALA A 87 -6.01 14.98 6.27
N THR A 88 -6.48 14.99 7.52
CA THR A 88 -6.11 16.06 8.45
C THR A 88 -4.60 16.10 8.69
N LYS A 89 -3.94 14.95 8.82
CA LYS A 89 -2.49 14.90 9.07
C LYS A 89 -1.69 15.37 7.86
N THR A 90 -2.03 14.92 6.65
CA THR A 90 -1.31 15.35 5.44
C THR A 90 -1.50 16.84 5.20
N VAL A 91 -2.73 17.34 5.33
CA VAL A 91 -3.05 18.76 5.20
C VAL A 91 -2.39 19.58 6.31
N ALA A 92 -2.32 19.07 7.55
CA ALA A 92 -1.67 19.77 8.65
C ALA A 92 -0.19 20.00 8.39
N TRP A 93 0.55 18.98 7.95
CA TRP A 93 1.98 19.13 7.62
C TRP A 93 2.21 20.04 6.41
N ALA A 94 1.39 19.90 5.37
CA ALA A 94 1.49 20.75 4.18
C ALA A 94 1.17 22.22 4.52
N ASN A 95 0.07 22.48 5.24
CA ASN A 95 -0.29 23.82 5.67
C ASN A 95 0.75 24.41 6.64
N LEU A 96 1.35 23.59 7.49
CA LEU A 96 2.40 24.06 8.40
C LEU A 96 3.61 24.55 7.63
N ALA A 97 4.00 23.87 6.54
CA ALA A 97 5.05 24.37 5.67
C ALA A 97 4.69 25.73 5.04
N GLY A 98 3.45 25.91 4.57
CA GLY A 98 2.97 27.20 4.05
C GLY A 98 2.95 28.31 5.12
N ALA A 99 2.47 28.01 6.32
CA ALA A 99 2.46 28.94 7.45
C ALA A 99 3.89 29.33 7.88
N LEU A 100 4.84 28.41 7.80
CA LEU A 100 6.25 28.68 8.10
C LEU A 100 6.88 29.64 7.09
N ILE A 101 6.50 29.57 5.80
CA ILE A 101 6.97 30.52 4.79
C ILE A 101 6.57 31.95 5.19
N VAL A 102 5.30 32.18 5.51
CA VAL A 102 4.81 33.49 5.97
C VAL A 102 5.45 33.88 7.32
N THR A 103 5.74 32.92 8.19
CA THR A 103 6.42 33.18 9.46
C THR A 103 7.86 33.66 9.26
N PHE A 104 8.54 33.23 8.20
CA PHE A 104 9.89 33.73 7.89
C PHE A 104 9.88 35.22 7.58
N ASP A 105 8.84 35.74 6.92
CA ASP A 105 8.71 37.17 6.64
C ASP A 105 8.52 37.97 7.94
N LEU A 106 7.77 37.42 8.91
CA LEU A 106 7.64 38.01 10.25
C LEU A 106 9.00 38.05 11.00
N TRP A 107 9.86 37.05 10.79
CA TRP A 107 11.18 37.01 11.42
C TRP A 107 12.21 37.90 10.73
N ALA A 108 12.05 38.12 9.43
CA ALA A 108 12.89 39.03 8.66
C ALA A 108 12.58 40.50 8.97
N GLY A 109 11.32 40.80 9.31
CA GLY A 109 10.89 42.12 9.73
C GLY A 109 10.95 42.36 11.24
N ASP A 110 10.23 43.38 11.68
CA ASP A 110 10.09 43.69 13.10
C ASP A 110 9.16 42.68 13.80
N ARG A 111 9.64 42.11 14.91
CA ARG A 111 8.91 41.14 15.73
C ARG A 111 7.84 41.83 16.59
N THR A 112 6.91 42.51 15.93
CA THR A 112 5.80 43.24 16.57
C THR A 112 4.45 42.74 16.10
N LEU A 113 3.43 43.04 16.91
CA LEU A 113 2.06 42.60 16.72
C LEU A 113 1.42 43.27 15.52
N ALA A 114 1.80 44.54 15.28
CA ALA A 114 1.42 45.27 14.09
C ALA A 114 1.90 44.55 12.82
N THR A 115 3.17 44.12 12.77
CA THR A 115 3.72 43.38 11.64
C THR A 115 2.96 42.06 11.41
N ALA A 116 2.65 41.32 12.48
CA ALA A 116 1.90 40.07 12.35
C ALA A 116 0.49 40.29 11.77
N PHE A 117 -0.22 41.36 12.19
CA PHE A 117 -1.51 41.71 11.62
C PHE A 117 -1.43 42.21 10.18
N ASP A 118 -0.37 42.92 9.83
CA ASP A 118 -0.14 43.38 8.45
C ASP A 118 0.04 42.18 7.52
N LEU A 119 0.88 41.20 7.90
CA LEU A 119 1.05 39.95 7.16
C LEU A 119 -0.26 39.16 7.05
N MET A 120 -1.09 39.12 8.10
CA MET A 120 -2.40 38.45 8.05
C MET A 120 -3.43 39.21 7.21
N SER A 121 -3.24 40.50 6.98
CA SER A 121 -4.14 41.31 6.15
C SER A 121 -3.80 41.23 4.66
N ASP A 122 -2.58 40.78 4.33
CA ASP A 122 -2.13 40.60 2.96
C ASP A 122 -2.81 39.36 2.29
N PRO A 123 -3.58 39.55 1.20
CA PRO A 123 -4.17 38.45 0.45
C PRO A 123 -3.15 37.46 -0.12
N PHE A 124 -1.93 37.89 -0.46
CA PHE A 124 -0.91 37.01 -1.01
C PHE A 124 -0.46 35.95 0.00
N ASN A 125 -0.37 36.31 1.28
CA ASN A 125 -0.03 35.37 2.35
C ASN A 125 -1.11 34.30 2.51
N TRP A 126 -2.38 34.67 2.37
CA TRP A 126 -3.48 33.70 2.37
C TRP A 126 -3.43 32.75 1.18
N VAL A 127 -3.00 33.20 0.00
CA VAL A 127 -2.81 32.32 -1.16
C VAL A 127 -1.74 31.27 -0.88
N ILE A 128 -0.64 31.64 -0.22
CA ILE A 128 0.42 30.69 0.16
C ILE A 128 -0.11 29.66 1.16
N VAL A 129 -0.78 30.11 2.22
CA VAL A 129 -1.31 29.24 3.29
C VAL A 129 -2.40 28.31 2.74
N LEU A 130 -3.42 28.86 2.07
CA LEU A 130 -4.51 28.07 1.47
C LEU A 130 -4.00 27.19 0.33
N GLY A 131 -3.04 27.68 -0.46
CA GLY A 131 -2.38 26.90 -1.50
C GLY A 131 -1.66 25.69 -0.93
N ALA A 132 -0.90 25.86 0.15
CA ALA A 132 -0.22 24.78 0.84
C ALA A 132 -1.22 23.76 1.44
N ALA A 133 -2.32 24.23 2.04
CA ALA A 133 -3.39 23.36 2.50
C ALA A 133 -4.05 22.58 1.33
N GLY A 134 -4.28 23.25 0.19
CA GLY A 134 -4.80 22.65 -1.04
C GLY A 134 -3.87 21.59 -1.62
N VAL A 135 -2.56 21.80 -1.60
CA VAL A 135 -1.56 20.78 -1.95
C VAL A 135 -1.67 19.57 -1.03
N GLY A 136 -1.88 19.77 0.27
CA GLY A 136 -2.13 18.68 1.21
C GLY A 136 -3.34 17.81 0.85
N TRP A 137 -4.42 18.44 0.35
CA TRP A 137 -5.59 17.74 -0.18
C TRP A 137 -5.28 17.02 -1.50
N GLY A 138 -4.54 17.67 -2.41
CA GLY A 138 -4.08 17.06 -3.65
C GLY A 138 -3.29 15.77 -3.40
N ILE A 139 -2.36 15.78 -2.45
CA ILE A 139 -1.60 14.59 -2.05
C ILE A 139 -2.53 13.52 -1.47
N HIS A 140 -3.52 13.90 -0.66
CA HIS A 140 -4.45 12.95 -0.06
C HIS A 140 -5.23 12.15 -1.09
N PHE A 141 -5.62 12.76 -2.21
CA PHE A 141 -6.34 12.08 -3.30
C PHE A 141 -5.40 11.40 -4.30
N MET A 142 -4.25 12.00 -4.61
CA MET A 142 -3.34 11.48 -5.62
C MET A 142 -2.59 10.22 -5.17
N VAL A 143 -2.22 10.14 -3.89
CA VAL A 143 -1.38 9.04 -3.38
C VAL A 143 -2.11 7.69 -3.41
N PRO A 144 -3.36 7.54 -2.92
CA PRO A 144 -4.07 6.27 -2.98
C PRO A 144 -4.16 5.71 -4.40
N ASP A 145 -4.55 6.55 -5.36
CA ASP A 145 -4.71 6.14 -6.76
C ASP A 145 -3.38 5.68 -7.39
N MET A 146 -2.29 6.38 -7.09
CA MET A 146 -0.96 5.96 -7.56
C MET A 146 -0.54 4.63 -6.95
N VAL A 147 -0.80 4.41 -5.67
CA VAL A 147 -0.44 3.16 -4.97
C VAL A 147 -1.23 1.98 -5.51
N LEU A 148 -2.52 2.16 -5.80
CA LEU A 148 -3.36 1.11 -6.39
C LEU A 148 -2.83 0.68 -7.76
N ARG A 149 -2.58 1.64 -8.67
CA ARG A 149 -2.01 1.36 -9.99
C ARG A 149 -0.65 0.67 -9.92
N TYR A 150 0.22 1.11 -9.01
CA TYR A 150 1.52 0.47 -8.80
C TYR A 150 1.38 -0.97 -8.30
N LEU A 151 0.41 -1.20 -7.41
CA LEU A 151 0.15 -2.53 -6.87
C LEU A 151 -0.34 -3.48 -7.97
N ASP A 152 -1.24 -3.04 -8.85
CA ASP A 152 -1.73 -3.84 -9.98
C ASP A 152 -0.59 -4.26 -10.90
N ILE A 153 0.26 -3.31 -11.30
CA ILE A 153 1.45 -3.58 -12.11
C ILE A 153 2.37 -4.59 -11.41
N SER A 154 2.58 -4.42 -10.11
CA SER A 154 3.41 -5.33 -9.32
C SER A 154 2.82 -6.75 -9.22
N LEU A 155 1.50 -6.86 -9.13
CA LEU A 155 0.79 -8.13 -9.10
C LEU A 155 0.86 -8.84 -10.45
N ASP A 156 0.73 -8.11 -11.56
CA ASP A 156 0.85 -8.66 -12.91
C ASP A 156 2.26 -9.20 -13.18
N LEU A 157 3.30 -8.46 -12.78
CA LEU A 157 4.69 -8.93 -12.91
C LEU A 157 4.93 -10.20 -12.09
N LYS A 158 4.40 -10.28 -10.86
CA LYS A 158 4.48 -11.49 -10.04
C LYS A 158 3.71 -12.65 -10.67
N ARG A 159 2.51 -12.39 -11.22
CA ARG A 159 1.68 -13.39 -11.89
C ARG A 159 2.37 -13.97 -13.12
N LYS A 160 3.00 -13.11 -13.94
CA LYS A 160 3.80 -13.51 -15.11
C LYS A 160 4.99 -14.39 -14.70
N GLY A 161 5.76 -13.97 -13.68
CA GLY A 161 6.88 -14.77 -13.19
C GLY A 161 6.46 -16.12 -12.60
N LEU A 162 5.29 -16.21 -11.97
CA LEU A 162 4.72 -17.48 -11.50
C LEU A 162 4.27 -18.37 -12.67
N HIS A 163 3.62 -17.80 -13.69
CA HIS A 163 3.21 -18.53 -14.89
C HIS A 163 4.39 -19.10 -15.67
N GLU A 164 5.49 -18.34 -15.82
CA GLU A 164 6.71 -18.83 -16.49
C GLU A 164 7.34 -20.01 -15.74
N ARG A 165 7.33 -19.97 -14.41
CA ARG A 165 7.80 -21.07 -13.56
C ARG A 165 6.91 -22.29 -13.69
N GLN A 166 5.58 -22.11 -13.67
CA GLN A 166 4.63 -23.20 -13.90
C GLN A 166 4.86 -23.86 -15.27
N LYS A 167 5.04 -23.06 -16.33
CA LYS A 167 5.32 -23.57 -17.69
C LYS A 167 6.62 -24.35 -17.77
N THR A 168 7.66 -23.92 -17.07
CA THR A 168 8.94 -24.65 -16.99
C THR A 168 8.77 -25.99 -16.27
N LEU A 169 8.08 -25.99 -15.12
CA LEU A 169 7.81 -27.20 -14.36
C LEU A 169 6.95 -28.20 -15.15
N GLU A 170 5.96 -27.74 -15.90
CA GLU A 170 5.16 -28.60 -16.78
C GLU A 170 5.97 -29.23 -17.91
N LYS A 171 6.95 -28.50 -18.46
CA LYS A 171 7.84 -29.01 -19.50
C LYS A 171 8.76 -30.11 -18.96
N GLU A 172 9.26 -29.95 -17.74
CA GLU A 172 10.21 -30.87 -17.11
C GLU A 172 9.53 -32.09 -16.45
N TRP A 173 8.36 -31.90 -15.84
CA TRP A 173 7.71 -32.91 -14.98
C TRP A 173 6.36 -33.39 -15.54
N GLY A 174 5.90 -32.86 -16.68
CA GLY A 174 4.62 -33.22 -17.29
C GLY A 174 3.43 -32.45 -16.71
N LYS A 175 2.27 -32.58 -17.35
CA LYS A 175 1.04 -31.81 -17.04
C LYS A 175 0.44 -32.11 -15.66
N GLU A 176 0.88 -33.17 -15.00
CA GLU A 176 0.38 -33.63 -13.70
C GLU A 176 0.68 -32.65 -12.55
N VAL A 177 1.64 -31.74 -12.75
CA VAL A 177 2.03 -30.71 -11.74
C VAL A 177 1.11 -29.49 -11.78
N ARG A 178 0.33 -29.31 -12.85
CA ARG A 178 -0.74 -28.31 -12.91
C ARG A 178 -1.93 -28.83 -12.11
N ARG A 179 -1.81 -28.83 -10.79
CA ARG A 179 -2.95 -29.09 -9.92
C ARG A 179 -3.78 -27.82 -9.90
N ASP A 180 -5.00 -27.87 -10.45
CA ASP A 180 -5.92 -26.74 -10.54
C ASP A 180 -5.97 -26.01 -9.19
N SER A 181 -5.64 -24.72 -9.22
CA SER A 181 -5.72 -23.93 -8.00
C SER A 181 -7.19 -23.59 -7.77
N PRO A 182 -7.64 -23.46 -6.52
CA PRO A 182 -9.01 -23.01 -6.22
C PRO A 182 -9.38 -21.67 -6.88
N MET A 183 -8.41 -20.90 -7.37
CA MET A 183 -8.64 -19.65 -8.13
C MET A 183 -9.05 -19.90 -9.57
N ASP A 184 -8.65 -21.01 -10.19
CA ASP A 184 -9.05 -21.37 -11.56
C ASP A 184 -10.52 -21.80 -11.60
N ASP A 185 -11.00 -22.43 -10.52
CA ASP A 185 -12.41 -22.77 -10.31
C ASP A 185 -13.26 -21.51 -10.09
N LEU A 186 -12.76 -20.53 -9.33
CA LEU A 186 -13.42 -19.24 -9.11
C LEU A 186 -13.45 -18.39 -10.40
N ALA A 187 -12.37 -18.35 -11.16
CA ALA A 187 -12.33 -17.66 -12.45
C ALA A 187 -13.26 -18.33 -13.48
N ARG A 188 -13.41 -19.66 -13.45
CA ARG A 188 -14.42 -20.39 -14.23
C ARG A 188 -15.85 -20.14 -13.77
N ALA A 189 -16.07 -19.93 -12.48
CA ALA A 189 -17.38 -19.57 -11.93
C ALA A 189 -17.76 -18.13 -12.30
N GLU A 190 -16.83 -17.17 -12.19
CA GLU A 190 -17.04 -15.79 -12.65
C GLU A 190 -17.21 -15.69 -14.17
N ALA A 191 -16.51 -16.52 -14.95
CA ALA A 191 -16.71 -16.62 -16.40
C ALA A 191 -17.93 -17.48 -16.80
N GLY A 192 -18.60 -18.11 -15.83
CA GLY A 192 -19.67 -19.09 -16.03
C GLY A 192 -21.04 -18.67 -15.52
N GLU A 193 -21.19 -17.48 -14.94
CA GLU A 193 -22.48 -16.96 -14.49
C GLU A 193 -22.93 -15.78 -15.36
N VAL A 194 -23.19 -16.09 -16.64
CA VAL A 194 -24.18 -15.36 -17.42
C VAL A 194 -25.43 -16.25 -17.44
N ASP A 195 -26.25 -16.10 -16.40
CA ASP A 195 -27.62 -16.62 -16.38
C ASP A 195 -28.39 -15.92 -17.52
N GLY A 196 -28.69 -16.69 -18.56
CA GLY A 196 -29.46 -16.22 -19.69
C GLY A 196 -30.93 -16.12 -19.32
N ASN A 197 -31.36 -14.94 -18.86
CA ASN A 197 -32.66 -14.34 -19.21
C ASN A 197 -32.78 -12.90 -18.66
N GLU A 198 -32.45 -11.89 -19.44
CA GLU A 198 -33.32 -10.75 -19.80
C GLU A 198 -32.48 -9.69 -20.55
N GLU A 199 -33.11 -9.18 -21.60
CA GLU A 199 -32.58 -8.33 -22.65
C GLU A 199 -32.09 -6.99 -22.10
N ASP A 200 -30.85 -6.61 -22.40
CA ASP A 200 -30.49 -5.21 -22.64
C ASP A 200 -29.31 -5.19 -23.62
N GLU A 201 -29.67 -4.83 -24.85
CA GLU A 201 -28.83 -4.68 -26.02
C GLU A 201 -27.73 -3.63 -25.77
N PHE A 202 -26.49 -4.10 -25.59
CA PHE A 202 -25.30 -3.25 -25.70
C PHE A 202 -24.60 -3.58 -27.02
N ASP A 203 -24.87 -2.74 -28.01
CA ASP A 203 -24.32 -2.77 -29.36
C ASP A 203 -22.80 -2.59 -29.31
N LEU A 204 -22.07 -3.71 -29.40
CA LEU A 204 -20.63 -3.72 -29.62
C LEU A 204 -20.39 -3.46 -31.12
N PRO A 205 -19.54 -2.49 -31.50
CA PRO A 205 -19.21 -2.27 -32.89
C PRO A 205 -18.52 -3.52 -33.47
N PRO A 206 -18.80 -3.86 -34.74
CA PRO A 206 -18.28 -5.07 -35.37
C PRO A 206 -16.75 -5.07 -35.34
N GLU A 207 -16.17 -6.20 -34.94
CA GLU A 207 -14.76 -6.50 -35.12
C GLU A 207 -14.46 -6.45 -36.62
N GLU A 208 -13.58 -5.53 -37.03
CA GLU A 208 -12.98 -5.56 -38.36
C GLU A 208 -12.06 -6.79 -38.39
N ASP A 209 -12.48 -7.81 -39.14
CA ASP A 209 -11.63 -8.91 -39.55
C ASP A 209 -10.47 -8.32 -40.37
N ASP A 210 -9.27 -8.24 -39.79
CA ASP A 210 -8.03 -8.07 -40.54
C ASP A 210 -7.78 -9.36 -41.36
N GLU A 211 -8.51 -9.48 -42.46
CA GLU A 211 -8.23 -10.41 -43.54
C GLU A 211 -6.86 -10.02 -44.12
N ILE A 212 -5.84 -10.83 -43.80
CA ILE A 212 -4.54 -10.74 -44.43
C ILE A 212 -4.74 -11.11 -45.90
N GLU A 213 -4.94 -10.09 -46.75
CA GLU A 213 -4.83 -10.23 -48.20
C GLU A 213 -3.40 -10.65 -48.52
N ASP A 214 -3.25 -11.87 -49.02
CA ASP A 214 -2.04 -12.33 -49.71
C ASP A 214 -1.83 -11.44 -50.95
N GLU A 215 -1.10 -10.33 -50.77
CA GLU A 215 -0.64 -9.47 -51.87
C GLU A 215 0.32 -10.27 -52.76
N ASP A 216 -0.18 -10.71 -53.92
CA ASP A 216 0.58 -11.29 -55.00
C ASP A 216 1.59 -10.23 -55.54
N PRO A 217 2.91 -10.40 -55.31
CA PRO A 217 3.92 -9.38 -55.57
C PRO A 217 4.12 -9.08 -57.07
N ASP A 218 3.49 -9.85 -57.96
CA ASP A 218 3.65 -9.71 -59.41
C ASP A 218 2.62 -8.76 -60.06
N ALA A 219 1.56 -8.36 -59.34
CA ALA A 219 0.49 -7.52 -59.87
C ALA A 219 0.85 -6.02 -59.93
N GLU A 220 1.77 -5.54 -59.08
CA GLU A 220 2.21 -4.13 -59.09
C GLU A 220 3.19 -3.81 -60.23
N MET A 221 4.02 -4.78 -60.66
CA MET A 221 5.00 -4.53 -61.73
C MET A 221 4.36 -4.29 -63.11
N LEU A 222 3.12 -4.76 -63.35
CA LEU A 222 2.42 -4.56 -64.63
C LEU A 222 1.67 -3.23 -64.72
N LYS A 223 1.49 -2.50 -63.61
CA LYS A 223 0.87 -1.17 -63.62
C LYS A 223 1.87 -0.06 -63.95
N ASN A 224 3.13 -0.21 -63.56
CA ASN A 224 4.15 0.82 -63.75
C ASN A 224 4.81 0.83 -65.14
N SER A 225 4.55 -0.15 -66.01
CA SER A 225 5.06 -0.18 -67.40
C SER A 225 4.05 0.31 -68.45
N ARG A 226 2.85 0.71 -68.03
CA ARG A 226 1.79 1.21 -68.93
C ARG A 226 1.58 2.72 -68.85
N ILE A 227 2.47 3.41 -68.14
CA ILE A 227 2.54 4.87 -68.05
C ILE A 227 3.93 5.30 -68.51
N ASP A 228 4.21 5.10 -69.79
CA ASP A 228 5.22 5.81 -70.60
C ASP A 228 4.54 6.26 -71.90
#